data_AF-A0A0W0F212-F1
#
_entry.id   AF-A0A0W0F212-F1
#
_cell.length_a   1.000
_cell.length_b   1.000
_cell.length_c   1.000
_cell.angle_alpha   90.00
_cell.angle_beta   90.00
_cell.angle_gamma   90.00
#
_symmetry.space_group_name_H-M   'P 1'
#
loop_
_entity.id
_entity.type
_entity.pdbx_description
1 polymer ?
#
loop_
_entity_poly.entity_id
_entity_poly.type
_entity_poly.pdbx_seq_one_letter_code
_entity_poly.pdbx_strand_id
1 'polypeptide(L)' 'MTHDKQVYKDSYQLKPEQFLTTELELNDDSTVLAFGFRRRVLLLASYY' A
#
# COMPACT_ATOMS: atom_id res chain seq x y z
N MET A 1 0.27 -2.98 8.93
CA MET A 1 0.39 -2.44 7.57
C MET A 1 0.02 -3.55 6.58
N THR A 2 0.89 -4.03 5.69
CA THR A 2 0.49 -4.89 4.55
C THR A 2 -0.03 -6.30 4.88
N HIS A 3 0.28 -6.84 6.07
CA HIS A 3 -0.30 -8.11 6.55
C HIS A 3 -1.17 -7.96 7.79
N ASP A 4 -1.61 -6.73 8.07
CA ASP A 4 -2.50 -6.47 9.19
C ASP A 4 -3.89 -7.03 8.89
N LYS A 5 -4.32 -8.01 9.68
CA LYS A 5 -5.62 -8.67 9.51
C LYS A 5 -6.81 -7.74 9.80
N GLN A 6 -6.59 -6.62 10.47
CA GLN A 6 -7.63 -5.60 10.67
C GLN A 6 -7.86 -4.78 9.40
N VAL A 7 -6.88 -4.69 8.50
CA VAL A 7 -6.95 -3.92 7.26
C VAL A 7 -7.16 -4.83 6.05
N TYR A 8 -6.44 -5.95 5.97
CA TYR A 8 -6.51 -6.93 4.88
C TYR A 8 -6.98 -8.29 5.41
N LYS A 9 -8.24 -8.66 5.10
CA LYS A 9 -8.84 -9.92 5.55
C LYS A 9 -8.05 -11.17 5.13
N ASP A 10 -7.48 -11.16 3.93
CA ASP A 10 -6.73 -12.27 3.35
C ASP A 10 -5.28 -11.87 3.03
N SER A 11 -4.60 -11.32 4.03
CA SER A 11 -3.27 -10.71 3.92
C SER A 11 -2.15 -11.57 3.29
N TYR A 12 -2.34 -12.88 3.18
CA TYR A 12 -1.35 -13.81 2.60
C TYR A 12 -1.65 -14.18 1.14
N GLN A 13 -2.76 -13.70 0.58
CA GLN A 13 -3.12 -13.88 -0.82
C GLN A 13 -2.93 -12.57 -1.57
N LEU A 14 -2.35 -12.64 -2.77
CA LEU A 14 -2.31 -11.50 -3.67
C LEU A 14 -3.71 -11.26 -4.24
N LYS A 15 -4.39 -10.23 -3.74
CA LYS A 15 -5.72 -9.79 -4.21
C LYS A 15 -5.67 -8.32 -4.63
N PRO A 16 -5.42 -8.01 -5.90
CA PRO A 16 -5.35 -6.63 -6.38
C PRO A 16 -6.62 -5.83 -6.10
N GLU A 17 -7.76 -6.50 -6.02
CA GLU A 17 -9.08 -5.90 -5.80
C GLU A 17 -9.19 -5.19 -4.44
N GLN A 18 -8.33 -5.55 -3.46
CA GLN A 18 -8.31 -4.91 -2.15
C GLN A 18 -7.78 -3.46 -2.16
N PHE A 19 -7.14 -3.06 -3.27
CA PHE A 19 -6.65 -1.70 -3.48
C PHE A 19 -7.63 -0.82 -4.27
N LEU A 20 -8.86 -1.32 -4.52
CA LEU A 20 -9.88 -0.62 -5.28
C LEU A 20 -11.10 -0.28 -4.42
N THR A 21 -11.74 0.84 -4.71
CA THR A 21 -13.07 1.19 -4.19
C THR A 21 -14.15 0.43 -4.95
N THR A 22 -15.40 0.52 -4.48
CA THR A 22 -16.57 -0.03 -5.19
C THR A 22 -16.78 0.56 -6.58
N GLU A 23 -16.20 1.72 -6.85
CA GLU A 23 -16.28 2.45 -8.12
C GLU A 23 -15.10 2.09 -9.06
N LEU A 24 -14.29 1.08 -8.70
CA LEU A 24 -13.08 0.65 -9.41
C LEU A 24 -11.98 1.72 -9.48
N GLU A 25 -12.01 2.67 -8.55
CA GLU A 25 -10.94 3.65 -8.37
C GLU A 25 -9.91 3.16 -7.36
N LEU A 26 -8.67 3.66 -7.43
CA LEU A 26 -7.64 3.36 -6.44
C LEU A 26 -8.10 3.87 -5.06
N ASN A 27 -8.03 3.03 -4.04
CA ASN A 27 -8.35 3.46 -2.68
C ASN A 27 -7.23 4.33 -2.10
N ASP A 28 -7.58 5.24 -1.19
CA ASP A 28 -6.62 6.07 -0.45
C ASP A 28 -5.98 5.28 0.71
N ASP A 29 -5.31 4.19 0.36
CA ASP A 29 -4.70 3.28 1.32
C ASP A 29 -3.32 3.79 1.76
N SER A 30 -3.34 4.64 2.78
CA SER A 30 -2.13 5.13 3.47
C SER A 30 -1.40 4.07 4.29
N THR A 31 -1.92 2.84 4.38
CA THR A 31 -1.29 1.78 5.18
C THR A 31 -0.20 1.02 4.41
N VAL A 32 -0.15 1.16 3.08
CA VAL A 32 0.91 0.58 2.24
C VAL A 32 2.18 1.43 2.30
N LEU A 33 3.00 1.19 3.32
CA LEU A 33 4.31 1.83 3.48
C LEU A 33 5.41 1.08 2.72
N ALA A 34 5.20 0.81 1.43
CA ALA A 34 6.15 0.06 0.59
C ALA A 34 7.56 0.68 0.58
N PHE A 35 7.63 2.00 0.74
CA PHE A 35 8.86 2.78 0.69
C PHE A 35 9.34 3.28 2.07
N GLY A 36 8.77 2.78 3.17
CA GLY A 36 9.08 3.25 4.52
C GLY A 36 8.37 4.56 4.89
N PHE A 37 8.71 5.14 6.04
CA PHE A 37 8.02 6.33 6.59
C PHE A 37 8.99 7.33 7.24
N ARG A 38 8.53 8.59 7.35
CA ARG A 38 9.26 9.71 7.99
C ARG A 38 10.65 9.91 7.38
N ARG A 39 11.68 10.01 8.24
CA ARG A 39 13.07 10.37 7.89
C ARG A 39 13.81 9.26 7.13
N ARG A 40 13.19 8.08 6.96
CA ARG A 40 13.75 6.91 6.28
C ARG A 40 12.81 6.39 5.19
N VAL A 41 12.17 7.30 4.47
CA VAL A 41 11.46 6.95 3.23
C VAL A 41 12.48 6.77 2.10
N LEU A 42 12.23 5.82 1.19
CA LEU A 42 13.06 5.61 0.00
C LEU A 42 13.11 6.90 -0.82
N LEU A 43 14.32 7.36 -1.15
CA LEU A 43 14.52 8.47 -2.07
C LEU A 43 14.82 7.91 -3.46
N LEU A 44 13.97 8.23 -4.43
CA LEU A 44 14.30 8.07 -5.84
C LEU A 44 15.12 9.30 -6.26
N ALA A 45 16.44 9.14 -6.27
CA ALA A 45 17.32 10.15 -6.85
C ALA A 45 17.25 10.02 -8.38
N SER A 46 16.51 10.91 -9.02
CA SER A 46 16.56 11.07 -10.47
C SER A 46 17.84 11.81 -10.83
N TYR A 47 18.83 11.10 -11.36
CA TYR A 47 19.97 11.70 -12.03
C TYR A 47 19.55 12.02 -13.47
N TYR A 48 19.44 13.30 -13.79
CA TYR A 48 19.31 13.83 -15.16
C TYR A 48 20.70 14.08 -15.76
#